data_AF-A0A316QUQ7-F1
#
_entry.id   AF-A0A316QUQ7-F1
#
_cell.length_a   1.000
_cell.length_b   1.000
_cell.length_c   1.000
_cell.angle_alpha   90.00
_cell.angle_beta   90.00
_cell.angle_gamma   90.00
#
_symmetry.space_group_name_H-M   'P 1'
#
loop_
_entity.id
_entity.type
_entity.pdbx_description
1 polymer ?
#
loop_
_entity_poly.entity_id
_entity_poly.type
_entity_poly.pdbx_seq_one_letter_code
_entity_poly.pdbx_strand_id
1 'polypeptide(L)'
;AEKPTFAYLDSVLENARLAGGMEEYSRRQAALEDLAANAFRRAGIQRRATAAQRMQLETWLYAWHMSPEVILLAAEYAAGDSRPFSAMERRVRRWHESGVRSVAAAQADHAQENTASGEKAAKPPVSRALRPPQRTYTAEDLKHIGVNLLDDEDE
;
A
#
# COMPACT_ATOMS: atom_id res chain seq x y z
N ALA A 1 -30.47 -46.20 -28.00
CA ALA A 1 -30.75 -45.02 -27.15
C ALA A 1 -30.70 -45.47 -25.71
N GLU A 2 -29.53 -45.34 -25.06
CA GLU A 2 -29.41 -45.64 -23.64
C GLU A 2 -30.25 -44.64 -22.85
N LYS A 3 -31.10 -45.15 -21.95
CA LYS A 3 -31.94 -44.32 -21.10
C LYS A 3 -31.00 -43.59 -20.12
N PRO A 4 -31.08 -42.26 -19.98
CA PRO A 4 -30.24 -41.54 -19.05
C PRO A 4 -30.45 -42.09 -17.64
N THR A 5 -29.38 -42.59 -17.03
CA THR A 5 -29.39 -43.10 -15.66
C THR A 5 -29.21 -41.95 -14.68
N PHE A 6 -29.65 -42.14 -13.43
CA PHE A 6 -29.45 -41.13 -12.38
C PHE A 6 -27.96 -40.78 -12.20
N ALA A 7 -27.05 -41.71 -12.48
CA ALA A 7 -25.61 -41.47 -12.52
C ALA A 7 -25.16 -40.48 -13.61
N TYR A 8 -25.86 -40.43 -14.75
CA TYR A 8 -25.63 -39.42 -15.80
C TYR A 8 -26.17 -38.05 -15.39
N LEU A 9 -27.30 -38.00 -14.69
CA LEU A 9 -27.80 -36.74 -14.13
C LEU A 9 -26.86 -36.21 -13.04
N ASP A 10 -26.35 -37.08 -12.18
CA ASP A 10 -25.40 -36.72 -11.13
C ASP A 10 -24.10 -36.13 -11.72
N SER A 11 -23.54 -36.74 -12.77
CA SER A 11 -22.34 -36.22 -13.44
C SER A 11 -22.58 -34.90 -14.17
N VAL A 12 -23.76 -34.70 -14.77
CA VAL A 12 -24.14 -33.43 -15.40
C VAL A 12 -24.34 -32.34 -14.35
N LEU A 13 -24.92 -32.66 -13.19
CA LEU A 13 -25.10 -31.71 -12.08
C LEU A 13 -23.77 -31.37 -11.39
N GLU A 14 -22.90 -32.36 -11.17
CA GLU A 14 -21.53 -32.17 -10.65
C GLU A 14 -20.75 -31.24 -11.59
N ASN A 15 -20.81 -31.50 -12.90
CA ASN A 15 -20.16 -30.66 -13.91
C ASN A 15 -20.76 -29.25 -13.95
N ALA A 16 -22.09 -29.11 -13.92
CA ALA A 16 -22.74 -27.79 -13.90
C ALA A 16 -22.40 -27.00 -12.62
N ARG A 17 -22.30 -27.66 -11.46
CA ARG A 17 -21.87 -27.05 -10.20
C ARG A 17 -20.40 -26.62 -10.26
N LEU A 18 -19.53 -27.47 -10.80
CA LEU A 18 -18.11 -27.15 -11.01
C LEU A 18 -17.95 -26.01 -12.02
N ALA A 19 -18.69 -26.01 -13.12
CA ALA A 19 -18.73 -24.96 -14.13
C ALA A 19 -19.20 -23.63 -13.55
N GLY A 20 -20.28 -23.63 -12.75
CA GLY A 20 -20.76 -22.43 -12.06
C GLY A 20 -19.74 -21.88 -11.07
N GLY A 21 -19.06 -22.74 -10.31
CA GLY A 21 -17.98 -22.33 -9.39
C GLY A 21 -16.76 -21.77 -10.12
N MET A 22 -16.37 -22.35 -11.26
CA MET A 22 -15.30 -21.85 -12.11
C MET A 22 -15.66 -20.48 -12.72
N GLU A 23 -16.90 -20.31 -13.19
CA GLU A 23 -17.34 -19.05 -13.77
C GLU A 23 -17.40 -17.92 -12.72
N GLU A 24 -17.89 -18.22 -11.51
CA GLU A 24 -17.90 -17.26 -10.41
C GLU A 24 -16.47 -16.88 -9.97
N TYR A 25 -15.56 -17.86 -9.91
CA TYR A 25 -14.15 -17.61 -9.63
C TYR A 25 -13.50 -16.73 -10.71
N SER A 26 -13.73 -17.02 -12.00
CA SER A 26 -13.24 -16.20 -13.11
C SER A 26 -13.78 -14.77 -13.06
N ARG A 27 -15.06 -14.57 -12.71
CA ARG A 27 -15.64 -13.23 -12.53
C ARG A 27 -15.00 -12.48 -11.37
N ARG A 28 -14.77 -13.14 -10.23
CA ARG A 28 -14.08 -12.54 -9.08
C ARG A 28 -12.63 -12.14 -9.42
N GLN A 29 -11.92 -12.98 -10.16
CA GLN A 29 -10.57 -12.69 -10.63
C GLN A 29 -10.55 -11.50 -11.61
N ALA A 30 -11.47 -11.45 -12.58
CA ALA A 30 -11.58 -10.32 -13.50
C ALA A 30 -11.87 -9.01 -12.77
N ALA A 31 -12.80 -9.01 -11.81
CA ALA A 31 -13.11 -7.83 -11.00
C ALA A 31 -11.90 -7.36 -10.16
N LEU A 32 -11.13 -8.30 -9.62
CA LEU A 32 -9.89 -8.01 -8.89
C LEU A 32 -8.82 -7.40 -9.82
N GLU A 33 -8.68 -7.93 -11.04
CA GLU A 33 -7.76 -7.39 -12.04
C GLU A 33 -8.13 -5.98 -12.46
N ASP A 34 -9.41 -5.71 -12.69
CA ASP A 34 -9.91 -4.37 -13.01
C ASP A 34 -9.67 -3.39 -11.86
N LEU A 35 -9.91 -3.81 -10.62
CA LEU A 35 -9.63 -3.01 -9.43
C LEU A 35 -8.13 -2.71 -9.33
N ALA A 36 -7.28 -3.72 -9.51
CA ALA A 36 -5.83 -3.56 -9.45
C ALA A 36 -5.32 -2.62 -10.54
N ALA A 37 -5.82 -2.75 -11.77
CA ALA A 37 -5.47 -1.87 -12.87
C ALA A 37 -5.87 -0.42 -12.60
N ASN A 38 -7.08 -0.20 -12.08
CA ASN A 38 -7.57 1.13 -11.74
C ASN A 38 -6.80 1.76 -10.57
N ALA A 39 -6.50 0.99 -9.52
CA ALA A 39 -5.69 1.45 -8.39
C ALA A 39 -4.29 1.86 -8.86
N PHE A 40 -3.63 1.05 -9.69
CA PHE A 40 -2.28 1.35 -10.17
C PHE A 40 -2.25 2.58 -11.07
N ARG A 41 -3.25 2.72 -11.94
CA ARG A 41 -3.44 3.90 -12.78
C ARG A 41 -3.57 5.16 -11.93
N ARG A 42 -4.42 5.13 -10.88
CA ARG A 42 -4.61 6.28 -9.97
C ARG A 42 -3.37 6.60 -9.15
N ALA A 43 -2.60 5.58 -8.75
CA ALA A 43 -1.34 5.74 -8.04
C ALA A 43 -0.16 6.19 -8.94
N GLY A 44 -0.38 6.43 -10.25
CA GLY A 44 0.65 6.83 -11.20
C GLY A 44 1.61 5.70 -11.61
N ILE A 45 1.24 4.44 -11.37
CA ILE A 45 2.05 3.26 -11.69
C ILE A 45 1.65 2.76 -13.08
N GLN A 46 2.57 2.83 -14.04
CA GLN A 46 2.33 2.37 -15.42
C GLN A 46 2.48 0.85 -15.62
N ARG A 47 3.07 0.14 -14.65
CA ARG A 47 3.24 -1.32 -14.71
C ARG A 47 2.00 -2.07 -14.24
N ARG A 48 1.86 -3.32 -14.67
CA ARG A 48 0.84 -4.25 -14.14
C ARG A 48 1.13 -4.63 -12.68
N ALA A 49 0.06 -4.91 -11.94
CA ALA A 49 0.14 -5.44 -10.58
C ALA A 49 0.72 -6.85 -10.58
N THR A 50 1.64 -7.14 -9.66
CA THR A 50 2.18 -8.49 -9.48
C THR A 50 1.16 -9.40 -8.78
N ALA A 51 1.39 -10.72 -8.78
CA ALA A 51 0.53 -11.67 -8.08
C ALA A 51 0.39 -11.34 -6.58
N ALA A 52 1.50 -11.04 -5.91
CA ALA A 52 1.49 -10.64 -4.49
C ALA A 52 0.65 -9.38 -4.24
N GLN A 53 0.74 -8.39 -5.13
CA GLN A 53 -0.04 -7.16 -5.02
C GLN A 53 -1.55 -7.41 -5.21
N ARG A 54 -1.91 -8.33 -6.12
CA ARG A 54 -3.31 -8.77 -6.30
C ARG A 54 -3.84 -9.50 -5.07
N MET A 55 -3.05 -10.39 -4.47
CA MET A 55 -3.43 -11.07 -3.21
C MET A 55 -3.64 -10.07 -2.06
N GLN A 56 -2.83 -9.01 -1.98
CA GLN A 56 -3.03 -7.96 -0.98
C GLN A 56 -4.38 -7.23 -1.19
N LEU A 57 -4.70 -6.88 -2.44
CA LEU A 57 -5.96 -6.22 -2.79
C LEU A 57 -7.17 -7.14 -2.51
N GLU A 58 -7.04 -8.43 -2.80
CA GLU A 58 -8.03 -9.45 -2.48
C GLU A 58 -8.28 -9.52 -0.97
N THR A 59 -7.21 -9.51 -0.18
CA THR A 59 -7.28 -9.48 1.29
C THR A 59 -8.04 -8.25 1.78
N TRP A 60 -7.74 -7.07 1.24
CA TRP A 60 -8.44 -5.84 1.64
C TRP A 60 -9.94 -5.88 1.28
N LEU A 61 -10.25 -6.36 0.07
CA LEU A 61 -11.62 -6.39 -0.43
C LEU A 61 -12.49 -7.43 0.30
N TYR A 62 -11.99 -8.66 0.47
CA TYR A 62 -12.79 -9.77 0.98
C TYR A 62 -12.55 -10.09 2.45
N ALA A 63 -11.31 -10.02 2.95
CA ALA A 63 -11.03 -10.33 4.35
C ALA A 63 -11.27 -9.12 5.26
N TRP A 64 -10.92 -7.92 4.80
CA TRP A 64 -11.12 -6.68 5.57
C TRP A 64 -12.45 -5.99 5.24
N HIS A 65 -13.19 -6.50 4.25
CA HIS A 65 -14.45 -5.93 3.77
C HIS A 65 -14.36 -4.44 3.45
N MET A 66 -13.21 -4.01 2.89
CA MET A 66 -13.05 -2.64 2.44
C MET A 66 -13.81 -2.42 1.14
N SER A 67 -14.47 -1.28 1.04
CA SER A 67 -15.12 -0.90 -0.21
C SER A 67 -14.07 -0.66 -1.31
N PRO A 68 -14.34 -1.05 -2.57
CA PRO A 68 -13.40 -0.85 -3.68
C PRO A 68 -13.04 0.63 -3.87
N GLU A 69 -14.00 1.52 -3.66
CA GLU A 69 -13.81 2.97 -3.73
C GLU A 69 -12.82 3.50 -2.68
N VAL A 70 -12.77 2.90 -1.48
CA VAL A 70 -11.80 3.27 -0.43
C VAL A 70 -10.39 2.90 -0.90
N ILE A 71 -10.22 1.73 -1.49
CA ILE A 71 -8.93 1.28 -2.02
C ILE A 71 -8.46 2.21 -3.16
N LEU A 72 -9.38 2.61 -4.05
CA LEU A 72 -9.07 3.55 -5.14
C LEU A 72 -8.70 4.94 -4.62
N LEU A 73 -9.34 5.42 -3.55
CA LEU A 73 -8.98 6.67 -2.89
C LEU A 73 -7.58 6.61 -2.24
N ALA A 74 -7.26 5.49 -1.56
CA ALA A 74 -5.92 5.28 -1.02
C ALA A 74 -4.84 5.32 -2.12
N ALA A 75 -5.16 4.76 -3.29
CA ALA A 75 -4.26 4.77 -4.44
C ALA A 75 -4.02 6.18 -4.98
N GLU A 76 -5.07 7.00 -5.07
CA GLU A 76 -4.97 8.41 -5.49
C GLU A 76 -4.09 9.22 -4.53
N TYR A 77 -4.26 9.03 -3.23
CA TYR A 77 -3.42 9.71 -2.22
C TYR A 77 -1.99 9.18 -2.11
N ALA A 78 -1.72 8.02 -2.72
CA ALA A 78 -0.37 7.48 -2.84
C ALA A 78 0.32 7.93 -4.13
N ALA A 79 -0.35 8.67 -5.00
CA ALA A 79 0.24 9.21 -6.22
C ALA A 79 1.39 10.18 -5.88
N GLY A 80 2.55 9.97 -6.49
CA GLY A 80 3.75 10.80 -6.29
C GLY A 80 4.71 10.32 -5.18
N ASP A 81 4.34 9.32 -4.39
CA ASP A 81 5.27 8.70 -3.44
C ASP A 81 6.35 7.87 -4.16
N SER A 82 7.54 7.74 -3.56
CA SER A 82 8.61 6.87 -4.10
C SER A 82 8.20 5.39 -4.16
N ARG A 83 7.28 4.97 -3.28
CA ARG A 83 6.73 3.61 -3.20
C ARG A 83 5.21 3.66 -3.06
N PRO A 84 4.49 3.90 -4.15
CA PRO A 84 3.05 4.17 -4.12
C PRO A 84 2.23 3.00 -3.53
N PHE A 85 2.57 1.75 -3.86
CA PHE A 85 1.84 0.60 -3.33
C PHE A 85 1.99 0.45 -1.80
N SER A 86 3.20 0.65 -1.27
CA SER A 86 3.45 0.59 0.17
C SER A 86 2.78 1.75 0.91
N ALA A 87 2.71 2.93 0.29
CA ALA A 87 1.98 4.06 0.86
C ALA A 87 0.47 3.81 0.92
N MET A 88 -0.10 3.24 -0.14
CA MET A 88 -1.48 2.79 -0.19
C MET A 88 -1.77 1.76 0.91
N GLU A 89 -0.94 0.73 1.07
CA GLU A 89 -1.09 -0.29 2.11
C GLU A 89 -1.12 0.31 3.53
N ARG A 90 -0.21 1.25 3.84
CA ARG A 90 -0.21 1.94 5.14
C ARG A 90 -1.51 2.71 5.38
N ARG A 91 -2.04 3.40 4.36
CA ARG A 91 -3.31 4.14 4.47
C ARG A 91 -4.49 3.19 4.68
N VAL A 92 -4.58 2.12 3.90
CA VAL A 92 -5.67 1.12 4.03
C VAL A 92 -5.63 0.45 5.40
N ARG A 93 -4.45 0.11 5.91
CA ARG A 93 -4.29 -0.45 7.25
C ARG A 93 -4.75 0.52 8.33
N ARG A 94 -4.35 1.79 8.25
CA ARG A 94 -4.78 2.84 9.18
C ARG A 94 -6.31 2.97 9.19
N TRP A 95 -6.94 3.03 8.02
CA TRP A 95 -8.41 3.11 7.92
C TRP A 95 -9.10 1.86 8.46
N HIS A 96 -8.52 0.68 8.24
CA HIS A 96 -9.03 -0.57 8.82
C HIS A 96 -8.98 -0.54 10.35
N GLU A 97 -7.86 -0.09 10.93
CA GLU A 97 -7.68 0.05 12.38
C GLU A 97 -8.64 1.09 12.98
N SER A 98 -8.94 2.17 12.25
CA SER A 98 -9.92 3.20 12.62
C SER A 98 -11.38 2.77 12.42
N GLY A 99 -11.65 1.57 11.88
CA GLY A 99 -13.01 1.10 11.58
C GLY A 99 -13.67 1.80 10.40
N VAL A 100 -12.90 2.56 9.62
CA VAL A 100 -13.37 3.33 8.47
C VAL A 100 -13.45 2.41 7.27
N ARG A 101 -14.68 1.97 6.95
CA ARG A 101 -14.97 1.07 5.80
C ARG A 101 -15.70 1.76 4.64
N SER A 102 -16.01 3.05 4.78
CA SER A 102 -16.75 3.84 3.79
C SER A 102 -15.94 5.03 3.28
N VAL A 103 -16.19 5.41 2.02
CA VAL A 103 -15.53 6.54 1.36
C VAL A 103 -15.77 7.85 2.10
N ALA A 104 -16.99 8.06 2.60
CA ALA A 104 -17.35 9.27 3.35
C ALA A 104 -16.51 9.42 4.63
N ALA A 105 -16.28 8.31 5.34
CA ALA A 105 -15.45 8.33 6.54
C ALA A 105 -13.95 8.45 6.19
N ALA A 106 -13.49 7.86 5.08
CA ALA A 106 -12.10 8.01 4.62
C ALA A 106 -11.80 9.45 4.15
N GLN A 107 -12.77 10.12 3.52
CA GLN A 107 -12.68 11.54 3.16
C GLN A 107 -12.72 12.45 4.39
N ALA A 108 -13.53 12.12 5.39
CA ALA A 108 -13.56 12.86 6.66
C ALA A 108 -12.23 12.74 7.43
N ASP A 109 -11.63 11.56 7.47
CA ASP A 109 -10.31 11.35 8.09
C ASP A 109 -9.19 12.10 7.33
N HIS A 110 -9.25 12.12 6.00
CA HIS A 110 -8.28 12.88 5.20
C HIS A 110 -8.48 14.39 5.35
N ALA A 111 -9.73 14.86 5.43
CA ALA A 111 -10.04 16.24 5.74
C ALA A 111 -9.50 16.62 7.12
N GLN A 112 -9.65 15.74 8.13
CA GLN A 112 -9.07 15.95 9.45
C GLN A 112 -7.54 15.90 9.47
N GLU A 113 -6.90 15.03 8.68
CA GLU A 113 -5.44 15.06 8.51
C GLU A 113 -4.95 16.34 7.84
N ASN A 114 -5.70 16.88 6.87
CA ASN A 114 -5.33 18.12 6.19
C ASN A 114 -5.63 19.36 7.04
N THR A 115 -6.68 19.36 7.88
CA THR A 115 -6.91 20.43 8.87
C THR A 115 -5.91 20.36 10.01
N ALA A 116 -5.56 19.15 10.50
CA ALA A 116 -4.52 18.97 11.52
C ALA A 116 -3.11 19.23 10.98
N SER A 117 -2.88 19.06 9.67
CA SER A 117 -1.62 19.41 9.00
C SER A 117 -1.56 20.88 8.60
N GLY A 118 -2.71 21.52 8.33
CA GLY A 118 -2.86 22.97 8.18
C GLY A 118 -2.65 23.73 9.49
N GLU A 119 -3.02 23.14 10.63
CA GLU A 119 -2.67 23.60 11.99
C GLU A 119 -1.29 23.14 12.48
N LYS A 120 -0.52 22.45 11.63
CA LYS A 120 0.95 22.29 11.78
C LYS A 120 1.73 23.21 10.85
N ALA A 121 1.12 24.34 10.48
CA ALA A 121 1.88 25.52 10.10
C ALA A 121 2.72 26.00 11.30
N ALA A 122 4.01 26.18 11.04
CA ALA A 122 5.04 26.73 11.92
C ALA A 122 5.41 25.88 13.17
N LYS A 123 6.44 25.03 13.01
CA LYS A 123 7.33 24.75 14.16
C LYS A 123 7.82 26.11 14.69
N PRO A 124 7.69 26.43 15.99
CA PRO A 124 8.25 27.67 16.53
C PRO A 124 9.77 27.66 16.32
N PRO A 125 10.40 28.83 16.06
CA PRO A 125 11.85 28.89 15.94
C PRO A 125 12.46 28.35 17.23
N VAL A 126 13.22 27.26 17.12
CA VAL A 126 13.91 26.66 18.28
C VAL A 126 14.81 27.73 18.89
N SER A 127 14.47 28.15 20.11
CA SER A 127 15.14 29.19 20.86
C SER A 127 16.65 28.90 20.93
N ARG A 128 17.48 29.94 20.79
CA ARG A 128 18.96 29.85 20.84
C ARG A 128 19.46 29.02 22.03
N ALA A 129 18.75 29.05 23.16
CA ALA A 129 19.05 28.34 24.40
C ALA A 129 18.89 26.81 24.36
N LEU A 130 18.16 26.25 23.38
CA LEU A 130 17.99 24.80 23.21
C LEU A 130 18.85 24.22 22.09
N ARG A 131 19.81 24.99 21.56
CA ARG A 131 20.77 24.49 20.57
C ARG A 131 21.92 23.82 21.34
N PRO A 132 22.16 22.51 21.19
CA PRO A 132 23.38 21.88 21.70
C PRO A 132 24.59 22.61 21.08
N PRO A 133 25.67 22.88 21.83
CA PRO A 133 26.86 23.50 21.26
C PRO A 133 27.44 22.56 20.19
N GLN A 134 27.27 22.93 18.91
CA GLN A 134 27.98 22.28 17.82
C GLN A 134 29.46 22.65 17.97
N ARG A 135 30.32 21.64 18.15
CA ARG A 135 31.77 21.84 18.06
C ARG A 135 32.10 22.19 16.60
N THR A 136 32.49 23.44 16.37
CA THR A 136 33.11 23.86 15.12
C THR A 136 34.56 23.40 15.14
N TYR A 137 34.88 22.36 14.40
CA TYR A 137 36.27 21.94 14.22
C TYR A 137 36.96 22.94 13.29
N THR A 138 38.10 23.45 13.73
CA THR A 138 38.94 24.29 12.87
C THR A 138 39.73 23.41 11.91
N ALA A 139 40.23 23.98 10.81
CA ALA A 139 41.03 23.23 9.83
C ALA A 139 42.32 22.65 10.44
N GLU A 140 42.78 23.15 11.58
CA GLU A 140 43.90 22.56 12.34
C GLU A 140 43.45 21.36 13.19
N ASP A 141 42.27 21.40 13.82
CA ASP A 141 41.73 20.26 14.58
C ASP A 141 41.47 19.04 13.69
N LEU A 142 41.05 19.27 12.44
CA LEU A 142 40.88 18.18 11.47
C LEU A 142 42.18 17.43 11.17
N LYS A 143 43.34 18.10 11.23
CA LYS A 143 44.65 17.47 10.95
C LYS A 143 45.04 16.48 12.04
N HIS A 144 44.60 16.69 13.28
CA HIS A 144 44.86 15.78 14.40
C HIS A 144 43.88 14.60 14.48
N ILE A 145 42.74 14.66 13.78
CA ILE A 145 41.75 13.57 13.74
C ILE A 145 42.08 12.54 12.63
N GLY A 146 43.01 12.88 11.74
CA GLY A 146 43.55 11.95 10.75
C GLY A 146 44.39 10.86 11.41
N VAL A 147 43.74 9.75 11.77
CA VAL A 147 44.42 8.49 12.06
C VAL A 147 45.09 8.04 10.75
N ASN A 148 46.43 8.01 10.70
CA ASN A 148 47.18 7.40 9.60
C ASN A 148 46.84 5.91 9.57
N LEU A 149 45.98 5.50 8.63
CA LEU A 149 45.57 4.10 8.44
C LEU A 149 46.46 3.36 7.42
N LEU A 150 47.49 3.99 6.85
CA LEU A 150 48.28 3.45 5.74
C LEU A 150 49.73 3.94 5.78
N ASP A 151 50.51 3.52 6.78
CA ASP A 151 51.98 3.60 6.76
C ASP A 151 52.57 2.37 7.48
N ASP A 152 52.12 1.19 7.04
CA ASP A 152 52.81 -0.09 7.25
C ASP A 152 53.43 -0.48 5.89
N GLU A 153 54.45 0.26 5.43
CA GLU A 153 55.43 -0.26 4.47
C GLU A 153 56.82 0.28 4.86
N ASP A 154 57.79 -0.65 4.91
CA ASP A 154 59.25 -0.49 5.03
C ASP A 154 59.90 -0.38 6.43
N GLU A 155 60.23 -1.54 7.03
CA GLU A 155 61.64 -1.99 7.20
C GLU A 155 61.75 -3.52 7.35
#